data_AF-A0A0L0CHM7-F1
#
_entry.id   AF-A0A0L0CHM7-F1
#
_cell.length_a   1.000
_cell.length_b   1.000
_cell.length_c   1.000
_cell.angle_alpha   90.00
_cell.angle_beta   90.00
_cell.angle_gamma   90.00
#
_symmetry.space_group_name_H-M   'P 1'
#
loop_
_entity.id
_entity.type
_entity.pdbx_description
1 polymer ?
#
loop_
_entity_poly.entity_id
_entity_poly.type
_entity_poly.pdbx_seq_one_letter_code
_entity_poly.pdbx_strand_id
1 'polypeptide(L)'
;MSQLVTPQGEILIDGIKDMVAPLTNEEDKLYDDIHFSLEELEQNVGSKTVVQDNIKAALQARWRYPSLSLHGIEGAFSEAGAKTVIPAK
;
A
#
# COMPACT_ATOMS: atom_id res chain seq x y z
N MET A 1 6.21 -14.02 3.79
CA MET A 1 6.01 -12.62 3.34
C MET A 1 5.09 -11.81 4.26
N SER A 2 4.29 -12.42 5.14
CA SER A 2 3.39 -11.72 6.08
C SER A 2 4.09 -10.87 7.17
N GLN A 3 5.42 -10.90 7.24
CA GLN A 3 6.21 -10.14 8.20
C GLN A 3 6.76 -8.82 7.62
N LEU A 4 6.47 -8.50 6.36
CA LEU A 4 7.01 -7.31 5.70
C LEU A 4 6.04 -6.13 5.75
N VAL A 5 4.75 -6.38 5.56
CA VAL A 5 3.70 -5.37 5.52
C VAL A 5 2.38 -5.94 6.03
N THR A 6 1.59 -5.15 6.76
CA THR A 6 0.25 -5.54 7.22
C THR A 6 -0.80 -5.37 6.12
N PRO A 7 -1.99 -5.98 6.24
CA PRO A 7 -3.10 -5.74 5.31
C PRO A 7 -3.55 -4.27 5.23
N GLN A 8 -3.26 -3.46 6.25
CA GLN A 8 -3.52 -2.02 6.31
C GLN A 8 -2.41 -1.18 5.63
N GLY A 9 -1.38 -1.82 5.06
CA GLY A 9 -0.29 -1.15 4.35
C GLY A 9 0.84 -0.66 5.27
N GLU A 10 0.87 -1.07 6.54
CA GLU A 10 1.93 -0.70 7.47
C GLU A 10 3.17 -1.57 7.25
N ILE A 11 4.30 -0.94 6.92
CA ILE A 11 5.59 -1.62 6.76
C ILE A 11 6.15 -1.99 8.14
N LEU A 12 6.53 -3.26 8.31
CA LEU A 12 7.00 -3.84 9.57
C LEU A 12 8.55 -3.92 9.67
N ILE A 13 9.25 -3.32 8.72
CA ILE A 13 10.72 -3.30 8.69
C ILE A 13 11.23 -2.21 9.62
N ASP A 14 12.06 -2.60 10.59
CA ASP A 14 12.65 -1.70 11.57
C ASP A 14 13.46 -0.57 10.90
N GLY A 15 13.38 0.64 11.46
CA GLY A 15 14.11 1.82 11.00
C GLY A 15 13.50 2.55 9.80
N ILE A 16 12.61 1.92 9.01
CA ILE A 16 11.96 2.60 7.87
C ILE A 16 11.10 3.78 8.34
N LYS A 17 10.31 3.57 9.40
CA LYS A 17 9.43 4.61 9.95
C LYS A 17 10.21 5.80 10.51
N ASP A 18 11.37 5.54 11.13
CA ASP A 18 12.20 6.57 11.74
C ASP A 18 12.84 7.50 10.70
N MET A 19 12.97 7.04 9.46
CA MET A 19 13.47 7.84 8.33
C MET A 19 12.39 8.69 7.66
N VAL A 20 11.10 8.52 8.02
CA VAL A 20 10.01 9.30 7.44
C VAL A 20 9.96 10.67 8.11
N ALA A 21 9.96 11.74 7.29
CA ALA A 21 9.83 13.10 7.81
C ALA A 21 8.48 13.27 8.56
N PRO A 22 8.47 13.96 9.71
CA PRO A 22 7.24 14.20 10.45
C PRO A 22 6.27 15.06 9.62
N LEU A 23 4.98 14.77 9.72
CA LEU A 23 3.94 15.58 9.08
C LEU A 23 3.81 16.91 9.83
N THR A 24 4.01 18.02 9.13
CA THR A 24 3.83 19.35 9.73
C THR A 24 2.37 19.80 9.62
N ASN A 25 1.92 20.67 10.53
CA ASN A 25 0.56 21.21 10.48
C ASN A 25 0.29 22.04 9.22
N GLU A 26 1.33 22.64 8.63
CA GLU A 26 1.20 23.39 7.37
C GLU A 26 0.99 22.43 6.20
N GLU A 27 1.76 21.35 6.14
CA GLU A 27 1.62 20.29 5.13
C GLU A 27 0.26 19.58 5.26
N ASP A 28 -0.20 19.30 6.48
CA ASP A 28 -1.47 18.62 6.74
C ASP A 28 -2.68 19.42 6.22
N LYS A 29 -2.63 20.75 6.33
CA LYS A 29 -3.69 21.65 5.82
C LYS A 29 -3.79 21.69 4.30
N LEU A 30 -2.69 21.44 3.58
CA LEU A 30 -2.71 21.43 2.11
C LEU A 30 -3.63 20.35 1.54
N TYR A 31 -3.92 19.30 2.32
CA TYR A 31 -4.81 18.22 1.90
C TYR A 31 -6.30 18.57 2.05
N ASP A 32 -6.66 19.55 2.87
CA ASP A 32 -8.06 19.88 3.15
C ASP A 32 -8.75 20.58 1.97
N ASP A 33 -7.99 21.35 1.19
CA ASP A 33 -8.48 22.09 0.02
C ASP A 33 -8.52 21.24 -1.27
N ILE A 34 -8.07 19.97 -1.21
CA ILE A 34 -8.04 19.09 -2.38
C ILE A 34 -9.44 18.56 -2.66
N HIS A 35 -10.02 18.98 -3.77
CA HIS A 35 -11.30 18.45 -4.24
C HIS A 35 -11.10 17.08 -4.89
N PHE A 36 -11.21 16.02 -4.09
CA PHE A 36 -11.12 14.64 -4.54
C PHE A 36 -11.98 13.74 -3.64
N SER A 37 -12.47 12.61 -4.15
CA SER A 37 -13.27 11.67 -3.35
C SER A 37 -12.71 10.25 -3.40
N LEU A 38 -13.01 9.46 -2.36
CA LEU A 38 -12.70 8.04 -2.34
C LEU A 38 -13.41 7.29 -3.47
N GLU A 39 -14.63 7.71 -3.79
CA GLU A 39 -15.44 7.06 -4.81
C GLU A 39 -14.85 7.26 -6.22
N GLU A 40 -14.35 8.46 -6.52
CA GLU A 40 -13.56 8.72 -7.74
C GLU A 40 -12.28 7.88 -7.77
N LEU A 41 -11.57 7.75 -6.64
CA LEU A 41 -10.36 6.93 -6.56
C LEU A 41 -10.67 5.45 -6.87
N GLU A 42 -11.71 4.90 -6.24
CA GLU A 42 -12.15 3.53 -6.45
C GLU A 42 -12.66 3.28 -7.88
N GLN A 43 -13.39 4.24 -8.45
CA GLN A 43 -13.84 4.18 -9.84
C GLN A 43 -12.68 4.15 -10.83
N ASN A 44 -11.64 4.97 -10.61
CA ASN A 44 -10.45 5.01 -11.46
C ASN A 44 -9.63 3.70 -11.37
N VAL A 45 -9.59 3.06 -10.20
CA VAL A 45 -8.92 1.77 -10.00
C VAL A 45 -9.79 0.60 -10.47
N GLY A 46 -11.11 0.79 -10.56
CA GLY A 46 -12.08 -0.25 -10.88
C GLY A 46 -12.36 -1.21 -9.73
N SER A 47 -12.07 -0.83 -8.48
CA SER A 47 -12.29 -1.68 -7.31
C SER A 47 -12.45 -0.88 -6.01
N LYS A 48 -13.20 -1.46 -5.05
CA LYS A 48 -13.37 -0.92 -3.69
C LYS A 48 -12.34 -1.49 -2.72
N THR A 49 -11.06 -1.22 -2.99
CA THR A 49 -9.93 -1.82 -2.27
C THR A 49 -9.03 -0.79 -1.60
N VAL A 50 -9.47 0.48 -1.52
CA VAL A 50 -8.74 1.51 -0.80
C VAL A 50 -8.71 1.13 0.68
N VAL A 51 -7.51 0.98 1.24
CA VAL A 51 -7.27 0.53 2.62
C VAL A 51 -7.42 1.65 3.66
N GLN A 52 -7.59 2.90 3.23
CA GLN A 52 -7.69 4.07 4.11
C GLN A 52 -9.14 4.54 4.25
N ASP A 53 -9.50 4.96 5.47
CA ASP A 53 -10.89 5.29 5.82
C ASP A 53 -11.38 6.63 5.23
N ASN A 54 -10.48 7.53 4.87
CA ASN A 54 -10.81 8.86 4.37
C ASN A 54 -9.85 9.32 3.27
N ILE A 55 -10.28 10.32 2.50
CA ILE A 55 -9.54 10.79 1.32
C ILE A 55 -8.18 11.41 1.68
N LYS A 56 -8.11 12.15 2.79
CA LYS A 56 -6.87 12.77 3.25
C LYS A 56 -5.82 11.71 3.60
N ALA A 57 -6.20 10.67 4.35
CA ALA A 57 -5.35 9.53 4.66
C ALA A 57 -4.93 8.77 3.39
N ALA A 58 -5.84 8.58 2.43
CA ALA A 58 -5.53 7.95 1.14
C ALA A 58 -4.50 8.75 0.33
N LEU A 59 -4.65 10.08 0.27
CA LEU A 59 -3.70 10.97 -0.42
C LEU A 59 -2.35 11.01 0.29
N GLN A 60 -2.33 11.12 1.62
CA GLN A 60 -1.09 11.08 2.39
C GLN A 60 -0.36 9.75 2.22
N ALA A 61 -1.09 8.62 2.24
CA ALA A 61 -0.52 7.29 1.99
C ALA A 61 0.12 7.18 0.60
N ARG A 62 -0.43 7.87 -0.40
CA ARG A 62 0.07 7.83 -1.79
C ARG A 62 1.23 8.79 -2.05
N TRP A 63 1.27 9.94 -1.37
CA TRP A 63 2.21 11.02 -1.72
C TRP A 63 3.38 11.17 -0.77
N ARG A 64 3.19 10.93 0.53
CA ARG A 64 4.23 11.23 1.53
C ARG A 64 4.70 10.02 2.34
N TYR A 65 3.85 9.01 2.52
CA TYR A 65 4.23 7.81 3.27
C TYR A 65 4.83 6.75 2.33
N PRO A 66 5.81 5.97 2.81
CA PRO A 66 6.35 4.86 2.04
C PRO A 66 5.31 3.74 1.87
N SER A 67 5.45 2.94 0.81
CA SER A 67 4.62 1.77 0.55
C SER A 67 5.48 0.55 0.21
N LEU A 68 4.96 -0.65 0.46
CA LEU A 68 5.60 -1.91 0.12
C LEU A 68 4.59 -2.79 -0.62
N SER A 69 4.96 -3.23 -1.82
CA SER A 69 4.16 -4.11 -2.67
C SER A 69 4.88 -5.44 -2.88
N LEU A 70 4.12 -6.54 -2.86
CA LEU A 70 4.63 -7.87 -3.18
C LEU A 70 4.34 -8.19 -4.64
N HIS A 71 5.37 -8.44 -5.43
CA HIS A 71 5.24 -8.57 -6.89
C HIS A 71 5.08 -10.02 -7.37
N GLY A 72 5.55 -11.00 -6.60
CA GLY A 72 5.46 -12.40 -6.98
C GLY A 72 6.42 -13.30 -6.22
N ILE A 73 6.45 -14.56 -6.63
CA ILE A 73 7.35 -15.59 -6.12
C ILE A 73 8.00 -16.23 -7.35
N GLU A 74 9.33 -16.19 -7.42
CA GLU A 74 10.12 -16.90 -8.42
C GLU A 74 10.49 -18.30 -7.89
N GLY A 75 10.60 -19.29 -8.78
CA GLY A 75 11.01 -20.66 -8.42
C GLY A 75 9.86 -21.64 -8.12
N ALA A 76 8.63 -21.15 -7.96
CA ALA A 76 7.43 -21.96 -7.75
C ALA A 76 6.68 -22.29 -9.07
N PHE A 77 5.59 -23.06 -8.96
CA PHE A 77 4.68 -23.32 -10.08
C PHE A 77 3.67 -22.18 -10.25
N SER A 78 3.68 -21.52 -11.41
CA SER A 78 2.85 -20.33 -11.71
C SER A 78 2.00 -20.46 -12.99
N GLU A 79 2.04 -21.61 -13.67
CA GLU A 79 1.25 -21.85 -14.88
C GLU A 79 -0.16 -22.36 -14.54
N ALA A 80 -1.06 -22.35 -15.53
CA ALA A 80 -2.41 -22.87 -15.36
C ALA A 80 -2.40 -24.39 -15.06
N GLY A 81 -3.32 -24.83 -14.20
CA GLY A 81 -3.47 -26.24 -13.83
C GLY A 81 -2.89 -26.55 -12.45
N ALA A 82 -2.46 -27.79 -12.26
CA ALA A 82 -1.92 -28.27 -10.99
C ALA A 82 -0.61 -29.03 -11.20
N LYS A 83 0.35 -28.82 -10.30
CA LYS A 83 1.63 -29.53 -10.28
C LYS A 83 1.95 -29.96 -8.86
N THR A 84 2.04 -31.26 -8.62
CA THR A 84 2.42 -31.81 -7.31
C THR A 84 3.94 -31.74 -7.15
N VAL A 85 4.44 -30.54 -6.84
CA VAL A 85 5.87 -30.25 -6.69
C VAL A 85 6.12 -29.50 -5.39
N ILE A 86 7.23 -29.79 -4.72
CA ILE A 86 7.80 -28.95 -3.67
C ILE A 86 8.94 -28.17 -4.33
N PRO A 87 8.80 -26.84 -4.57
CA PRO A 87 9.86 -26.02 -5.12
C PRO A 87 11.12 -26.09 -4.25
N ALA A 88 12.27 -26.32 -4.87
CA ALA A 88 13.54 -26.47 -4.14
C ALA A 88 14.14 -25.12 -3.73
N LYS A 89 13.88 -24.07 -4.51
CA LYS A 89 14.29 -22.68 -4.29
C LYS A 89 13.27 -21.75 -4.90
#